data_AF-A0A2M8P7N3-F1
#
_entry.id   AF-A0A2M8P7N3-F1
#
_cell.length_a   1.000
_cell.length_b   1.000
_cell.length_c   1.000
_cell.angle_alpha   90.00
_cell.angle_beta   90.00
_cell.angle_gamma   90.00
#
_symmetry.space_group_name_H-M   'P 1'
#
loop_
_entity.id
_entity.type
_entity.pdbx_description
1 polymer ?
#
loop_
_entity_poly.entity_id
_entity_poly.type
_entity_poly.pdbx_seq_one_letter_code
_entity_poly.pdbx_strand_id
1 'polypeptide(L)'
;MKRKKAPSGPVMCRRLQKAGIPVQKVVRRFESGDYVAEAYHPGMEHPVESAFAIANQIQAMVDDVRIVSCNDKIAEWRDGQPVIWASVTFKWNPDTHKRGA
;
A
#
# COMPACT_ATOMS: atom_id res chain seq x y z
N MET A 1 -24.24 3.56 -15.63
CA MET A 1 -23.02 4.10 -14.99
C MET A 1 -21.79 3.35 -15.52
N LYS A 2 -20.76 4.04 -16.02
CA LYS A 2 -19.50 3.39 -16.45
C LYS A 2 -18.69 3.00 -15.20
N ARG A 3 -18.28 1.74 -15.07
CA ARG A 3 -17.31 1.31 -14.03
C ARG A 3 -16.01 2.10 -14.20
N LYS A 4 -15.50 2.71 -13.13
CA LYS A 4 -14.17 3.33 -13.17
C LYS A 4 -13.14 2.22 -13.42
N LYS A 5 -12.32 2.36 -14.46
CA LYS A 5 -11.25 1.39 -14.76
C LYS A 5 -10.26 1.36 -13.60
N ALA A 6 -9.89 0.17 -13.14
CA ALA A 6 -8.84 -0.01 -12.13
C ALA A 6 -7.52 0.64 -12.59
N PRO A 7 -6.88 1.48 -11.76
CA PRO A 7 -5.58 2.05 -12.09
C PRO A 7 -4.52 0.95 -12.22
N SER A 8 -3.49 1.19 -13.02
CA SER A 8 -2.30 0.34 -12.99
C SER A 8 -1.54 0.53 -11.68
N GLY A 9 -0.62 -0.39 -11.37
CA GLY A 9 0.29 -0.26 -10.22
C GLY A 9 1.00 1.10 -10.18
N PRO A 10 1.69 1.53 -11.25
CA PRO A 10 2.35 2.84 -11.28
C PRO A 10 1.41 4.04 -11.06
N VAL A 11 0.18 3.97 -11.59
CA VAL A 11 -0.82 5.02 -11.35
C VAL A 11 -1.25 5.04 -9.88
N MET A 12 -1.45 3.87 -9.27
CA MET A 12 -1.76 3.77 -7.85
C MET A 12 -0.58 4.28 -6.98
N CYS A 13 0.65 3.92 -7.32
CA CYS A 13 1.86 4.41 -6.63
C CYS A 13 1.88 5.95 -6.57
N ARG A 14 1.70 6.61 -7.72
CA ARG A 14 1.63 8.08 -7.78
C ARG A 14 0.49 8.67 -6.96
N ARG A 15 -0.65 7.97 -6.85
CA ARG A 15 -1.77 8.41 -6.00
C ARG A 15 -1.41 8.34 -4.52
N LEU A 16 -0.84 7.22 -4.07
CA LEU A 16 -0.40 7.05 -2.68
C LEU A 16 0.67 8.09 -2.30
N GLN A 17 1.66 8.30 -3.17
CA GLN A 17 2.69 9.32 -2.96
C GLN A 17 2.11 10.74 -2.89
N LYS A 18 1.15 11.08 -3.75
CA LYS A 18 0.44 12.38 -3.70
C LYS A 18 -0.38 12.56 -2.41
N ALA A 19 -0.82 11.47 -1.80
CA ALA A 19 -1.50 11.47 -0.50
C ALA A 19 -0.51 11.51 0.69
N GLY A 20 0.80 11.60 0.43
CA GLY A 20 1.84 11.66 1.46
C GLY A 20 2.31 10.30 1.97
N ILE A 21 1.86 9.20 1.37
CA ILE A 21 2.20 7.84 1.81
C ILE A 21 3.55 7.42 1.19
N PRO A 22 4.58 7.07 1.98
CA PRO A 22 5.96 6.93 1.53
C PRO A 22 6.27 5.60 0.83
N VAL A 23 5.44 5.20 -0.13
CA VAL A 23 5.66 3.98 -0.93
C VAL A 23 6.66 4.24 -2.06
N GLN A 24 7.53 3.27 -2.31
CA GLN A 24 8.47 3.30 -3.45
C GLN A 24 7.89 2.63 -4.68
N LYS A 25 7.08 1.59 -4.48
CA LYS A 25 6.58 0.74 -5.56
C LYS A 25 5.17 0.27 -5.27
N VAL A 26 4.35 0.23 -6.31
CA VAL A 26 3.06 -0.46 -6.25
C VAL A 26 2.90 -1.35 -7.47
N VAL A 27 2.61 -2.62 -7.23
CA VAL A 27 2.30 -3.61 -8.28
C VAL A 27 0.84 -4.00 -8.17
N ARG A 28 0.15 -4.09 -9.31
CA ARG A 28 -1.17 -4.71 -9.38
C ARG A 28 -1.03 -6.14 -9.87
N ARG A 29 -1.36 -7.12 -9.04
CA ARG A 29 -1.33 -8.55 -9.41
C ARG A 29 -2.39 -8.79 -10.49
N PHE A 30 -2.00 -9.45 -11.57
CA PHE A 30 -2.89 -9.69 -12.71
C PHE A 30 -4.05 -10.62 -12.33
N GLU A 31 -3.74 -11.73 -11.68
CA GLU A 31 -4.69 -12.79 -11.33
C GLU A 31 -5.72 -12.33 -10.29
N SER A 32 -5.26 -11.79 -9.16
CA SER A 32 -6.15 -11.39 -8.06
C SER A 32 -6.70 -9.98 -8.18
N GLY A 33 -6.04 -9.12 -8.98
CA GLY A 33 -6.35 -7.70 -9.07
C GLY A 33 -5.91 -6.88 -7.85
N ASP A 34 -5.25 -7.49 -6.87
CA ASP A 34 -4.76 -6.83 -5.65
C ASP A 34 -3.61 -5.88 -5.97
N TYR A 35 -3.48 -4.84 -5.16
CA TYR A 35 -2.31 -3.98 -5.13
C TYR A 35 -1.39 -4.42 -4.01
N VAL A 36 -0.09 -4.43 -4.29
CA VAL A 36 0.97 -4.60 -3.31
C VAL A 36 1.76 -3.31 -3.30
N ALA A 37 1.68 -2.56 -2.21
CA ALA A 37 2.47 -1.34 -1.97
C ALA A 37 3.67 -1.66 -1.10
N GLU A 38 4.85 -1.31 -1.57
CA GLU A 38 6.13 -1.54 -0.89
C GLU A 38 6.76 -0.21 -0.50
N ALA A 39 7.14 -0.09 0.77
CA ALA A 39 7.93 1.01 1.31
C ALA A 39 9.30 0.49 1.75
N TYR A 40 10.35 1.17 1.30
CA TYR A 40 11.75 0.91 1.65
C TYR A 40 12.59 2.13 1.26
N HIS A 41 13.79 2.25 1.80
CA HIS A 41 14.82 3.10 1.21
C HIS A 41 15.72 2.25 0.30
N PRO A 42 16.16 2.75 -0.87
CA PRO A 42 17.19 2.07 -1.64
C PRO A 42 18.39 1.71 -0.75
N GLY A 43 18.89 0.48 -0.87
CA GLY A 43 19.94 -0.04 0.03
C GLY A 43 19.44 -0.51 1.42
N MET A 44 18.18 -0.27 1.78
CA MET A 44 17.58 -0.65 3.07
C MET A 44 18.37 -0.13 4.29
N GLU A 45 19.04 1.01 4.12
CA GLU A 45 19.91 1.61 5.14
C GLU A 45 19.12 2.33 6.22
N HIS A 46 18.01 2.96 5.85
CA HIS A 46 17.14 3.70 6.76
C HIS A 46 15.89 2.90 7.14
N PRO A 47 15.42 3.04 8.38
CA PRO A 47 14.15 2.46 8.80
C PRO A 47 12.98 3.06 8.01
N VAL A 48 11.92 2.29 7.87
CA VAL A 48 10.63 2.74 7.35
C VAL A 48 9.53 2.50 8.38
N GLU A 49 8.38 3.11 8.15
CA GLU A 49 7.17 2.81 8.92
C GLU A 49 6.75 1.34 8.72
N SER A 50 6.09 0.76 9.74
CA SER A 50 5.54 -0.59 9.63
C SER A 50 4.43 -0.65 8.59
N ALA A 51 4.23 -1.83 8.01
CA ALA A 51 3.15 -2.11 7.07
C ALA A 51 1.78 -1.82 7.70
N PHE A 52 1.62 -2.03 9.00
CA PHE A 52 0.38 -1.69 9.70
C PHE A 52 0.13 -0.17 9.73
N ALA A 53 1.14 0.64 10.04
CA ALA A 53 1.03 2.10 10.01
C ALA A 53 0.69 2.61 8.61
N ILE A 54 1.39 2.10 7.58
CA ILE A 54 1.14 2.43 6.17
C ILE A 54 -0.27 2.00 5.76
N ALA A 55 -0.75 0.82 6.20
CA ALA A 55 -2.10 0.36 5.89
C ALA A 55 -3.17 1.29 6.46
N ASN A 56 -2.99 1.79 7.68
CA ASN A 56 -3.89 2.77 8.28
C ASN A 56 -3.90 4.08 7.48
N GLN A 57 -2.74 4.56 7.02
CA GLN A 57 -2.66 5.73 6.15
C GLN A 57 -3.38 5.50 4.82
N ILE A 58 -3.18 4.34 4.17
CA ILE A 58 -3.86 3.97 2.92
C ILE A 58 -5.38 3.98 3.13
N GLN A 59 -5.86 3.37 4.22
CA GLN A 59 -7.29 3.28 4.51
C GLN A 59 -7.92 4.64 4.88
N ALA A 60 -7.15 5.54 5.48
CA ALA A 60 -7.61 6.89 5.82
C ALA A 60 -7.61 7.86 4.63
N MET A 61 -6.65 7.72 3.71
CA MET A 61 -6.39 8.71 2.66
C MET A 61 -6.89 8.30 1.28
N VAL A 62 -7.25 7.03 1.09
CA VAL A 62 -7.68 6.49 -0.20
C VAL A 62 -9.05 5.85 -0.06
N ASP A 63 -10.04 6.42 -0.72
CA ASP A 63 -11.39 5.87 -0.73
C ASP A 63 -11.43 4.48 -1.40
N ASP A 64 -12.44 3.70 -1.01
CA ASP A 64 -12.75 2.42 -1.65
C ASP A 64 -11.61 1.38 -1.57
N VAL A 65 -10.77 1.43 -0.54
CA VAL A 65 -9.72 0.43 -0.30
C VAL A 65 -10.10 -0.53 0.82
N ARG A 66 -9.71 -1.80 0.65
CA ARG A 66 -9.79 -2.82 1.70
C ARG A 66 -8.42 -3.46 1.89
N ILE A 67 -7.85 -3.30 3.07
CA ILE A 67 -6.57 -3.94 3.43
C ILE A 67 -6.76 -5.46 3.45
N VAL A 68 -5.78 -6.17 2.88
CA VAL A 68 -5.75 -7.65 2.80
C VAL A 68 -4.68 -8.21 3.72
N SER A 69 -3.47 -7.66 3.69
CA SER A 69 -2.37 -8.10 4.55
C SER A 69 -1.31 -7.03 4.73
N CYS A 70 -0.56 -7.14 5.82
CA CYS A 70 0.55 -6.27 6.20
C CYS A 70 1.75 -7.16 6.53
N ASN A 71 2.91 -6.92 5.92
CA ASN A 71 4.11 -7.72 6.14
C ASN A 71 5.32 -6.80 6.28
N ASP A 72 6.09 -7.02 7.35
CA ASP A 72 7.31 -6.26 7.63
C ASP A 72 8.55 -7.16 7.46
N LYS A 73 9.64 -6.56 7.02
CA LYS A 73 10.98 -7.13 7.13
C LYS A 73 11.76 -6.33 8.18
N ILE A 74 12.11 -7.01 9.26
CA ILE A 74 12.87 -6.46 10.38
C ILE A 74 14.36 -6.75 10.17
N ALA A 75 15.20 -5.74 10.39
CA ALA A 75 16.65 -5.91 10.41
C ALA A 75 17.10 -6.38 11.80
N GLU A 76 17.02 -7.69 12.04
CA GLU A 76 17.35 -8.30 13.34
C GLU A 76 18.81 -8.07 13.77
N TRP A 77 19.70 -7.77 12.81
CA TRP A 77 21.12 -7.51 13.03
C TRP A 77 21.45 -6.07 13.42
N ARG A 78 20.47 -5.17 13.50
CA ARG A 78 20.65 -3.77 13.92
C ARG A 78 20.03 -3.55 15.29
N ASP A 79 20.64 -2.67 16.09
CA ASP A 79 20.08 -2.24 17.37
C ASP A 79 18.69 -1.64 17.17
N GLY A 80 17.78 -1.99 18.07
CA GLY A 80 16.37 -1.58 18.00
C GLY A 80 15.53 -2.30 16.94
N GLN A 81 16.11 -3.23 16.18
CA GLN A 81 15.42 -4.09 15.21
C GLN A 81 14.41 -3.33 14.31
N PRO A 82 14.88 -2.33 13.55
CA PRO A 82 14.00 -1.50 12.75
C PRO A 82 13.36 -2.29 11.60
N VAL A 83 12.16 -1.87 11.18
CA VAL A 83 11.58 -2.28 9.90
C VAL A 83 12.36 -1.60 8.76
N ILE A 84 12.87 -2.40 7.82
CA ILE A 84 13.66 -1.92 6.67
C ILE A 84 12.93 -2.05 5.33
N TRP A 85 11.84 -2.83 5.32
CA TRP A 85 10.93 -2.94 4.20
C TRP A 85 9.54 -3.31 4.74
N ALA A 86 8.51 -2.67 4.20
CA ALA A 86 7.13 -2.89 4.58
C ALA A 86 6.28 -3.10 3.32
N SER A 87 5.38 -4.08 3.37
CA SER A 87 4.47 -4.40 2.27
C SER A 87 3.02 -4.48 2.73
N VAL A 88 2.18 -3.68 2.09
CA VAL A 88 0.73 -3.69 2.27
C VAL A 88 0.05 -4.23 1.03
N THR A 89 -0.70 -5.32 1.18
CA THR A 89 -1.58 -5.81 0.14
C THR A 89 -2.99 -5.28 0.37
N PHE A 90 -3.63 -4.72 -0.65
CA PHE A 90 -4.99 -4.18 -0.54
C PHE A 90 -5.77 -4.33 -1.86
N LYS A 91 -7.10 -4.34 -1.75
CA LYS A 91 -8.03 -4.27 -2.88
C LYS A 91 -8.54 -2.85 -3.03
N TRP A 92 -8.70 -2.40 -4.27
CA TRP A 92 -9.46 -1.19 -4.59
C TRP A 92 -10.80 -1.59 -5.20
N ASN A 93 -11.90 -1.23 -4.55
CA ASN A 93 -13.25 -1.58 -4.94
C ASN A 93 -14.13 -0.33 -5.04
N PRO A 94 -14.12 0.41 -6.17
CA PRO A 94 -14.85 1.68 -6.32
C PRO A 94 -16.39 1.57 -6.25
N ASP A 95 -16.93 0.36 -6.05
CA ASP A 95 -18.36 0.09 -5.98
C ASP A 95 -18.86 -0.07 -4.51
N THR A 96 -18.00 0.02 -3.48
CA THR A 96 -18.39 -0.19 -2.07
C THR A 96 -19.37 0.85 -1.52
N HIS A 97 -19.33 2.09 -2.00
CA HIS A 97 -20.22 3.15 -1.52
C HIS A 97 -21.58 3.25 -2.24
N LYS A 98 -21.89 2.37 -3.20
CA LYS A 98 -23.16 2.43 -3.96
C LYS A 98 -24.28 1.50 -3.46
N ARG A 99 -24.09 0.77 -2.36
CA ARG A 99 -25.06 -0.21 -1.86
C ARG A 99 -25.85 0.24 -0.62
N GLY A 100 -25.95 1.55 -0.37
CA GLY A 100 -26.61 2.07 0.83
C GLY A 100 -27.17 3.48 0.69
N ALA A 101 -27.80 3.79 -0.45
CA ALA A 101 -28.65 4.97 -0.63
C ALA A 101 -29.97 4.56 -1.28
#